data_AF-A0A383DQJ8-F1
#
_entry.id   AF-A0A383DQJ8-F1
#
_cell.length_a   1.000
_cell.length_b   1.000
_cell.length_c   1.000
_cell.angle_alpha   90.00
_cell.angle_beta   90.00
_cell.angle_gamma   90.00
#
_symmetry.space_group_name_H-M   'P 1'
#
loop_
_entity.id
_entity.type
_entity.pdbx_description
1 polymer ?
#
loop_
_entity_poly.entity_id
_entity_poly.type
_entity_poly.pdbx_seq_one_letter_code
_entity_poly.pdbx_strand_id
1 'polypeptide(L)'
;MLNRLFYIYFIVGVLLGSEKETQDIVDTSVSFSSIDFEVVKNGKSNKHYIWIHGDEKTANMAIKYHLNLYNGTAFLINSEEREVVYYDTKIDPNRIFSRSGSFKTLTKFKLEWAPGIVKKALDELDQERGQFLDILFPDSGGVLIAVHNNFRG
;
A
#
# COMPACT_ATOMS: atom_id res chain seq x y z
N MET A 1 35.67 -56.92 -34.28
CA MET A 1 35.14 -56.57 -32.94
C MET A 1 34.78 -55.10 -32.96
N LEU A 2 33.52 -54.76 -33.21
CA LEU A 2 33.08 -53.36 -33.28
C LEU A 2 31.62 -53.31 -32.82
N ASN A 3 31.36 -52.60 -31.72
CA ASN A 3 30.15 -51.83 -31.40
C ASN A 3 29.97 -51.71 -29.87
N ARG A 4 30.38 -50.58 -29.31
CA ARG A 4 29.71 -49.99 -28.14
C ARG A 4 29.10 -48.68 -28.62
N LEU A 5 27.82 -48.72 -28.99
CA LEU A 5 27.03 -47.51 -29.18
C LEU A 5 26.55 -47.05 -27.80
N PHE A 6 27.11 -45.95 -27.29
CA PHE A 6 26.57 -45.24 -26.13
C PHE A 6 25.36 -44.45 -26.61
N TYR A 7 24.16 -44.81 -26.14
CA TYR A 7 22.96 -43.99 -26.31
C TYR A 7 22.93 -42.93 -25.20
N ILE A 8 23.25 -41.69 -25.56
CA ILE A 8 22.99 -40.51 -24.72
C ILE A 8 21.57 -40.05 -25.04
N TYR A 9 20.64 -40.28 -24.12
CA TYR A 9 19.31 -39.68 -24.18
C TYR A 9 19.41 -38.22 -23.71
N PHE A 10 19.38 -37.27 -24.65
CA PHE A 10 19.23 -35.86 -24.35
C PHE A 10 17.73 -35.56 -24.22
N ILE A 11 17.21 -35.52 -22.99
CA ILE A 11 15.85 -35.04 -22.72
C ILE A 11 15.88 -33.52 -22.82
N VAL A 12 15.46 -32.98 -23.97
CA VAL A 12 15.13 -31.55 -24.09
C VAL A 12 13.82 -31.34 -23.34
N GLY A 13 13.90 -30.86 -22.10
CA GLY A 13 12.75 -30.34 -21.40
C GLY A 13 12.24 -29.10 -22.14
N VAL A 14 11.08 -29.20 -22.77
CA VAL A 14 10.34 -28.04 -23.27
C VAL A 14 9.94 -27.24 -22.04
N LEU A 15 10.66 -26.15 -21.76
CA LEU A 15 10.18 -25.10 -20.87
C LEU A 15 8.98 -24.48 -21.57
N LEU A 16 7.77 -24.95 -21.23
CA LEU A 16 6.56 -24.15 -21.42
C LEU A 16 6.73 -22.94 -20.51
N GLY A 17 7.37 -21.90 -21.04
CA GLY A 17 7.18 -20.56 -20.54
C GLY A 17 5.70 -20.28 -20.71
N SER A 18 4.94 -20.42 -19.62
CA SER A 18 3.65 -19.76 -19.54
C SER A 18 3.99 -18.29 -19.74
N GLU A 19 3.72 -17.76 -20.94
CA GLU A 19 3.47 -16.34 -21.08
C GLU A 19 2.44 -16.04 -19.99
N LYS A 20 2.88 -15.34 -18.95
CA LYS A 20 1.91 -14.72 -18.05
C LYS A 20 1.13 -13.80 -18.97
N GLU A 21 -0.14 -14.12 -19.21
CA GLU A 21 -1.10 -13.10 -19.61
C GLU A 21 -0.79 -11.89 -18.74
N THR A 22 -0.45 -10.77 -19.37
CA THR A 22 -0.35 -9.49 -18.70
C THR A 22 -1.74 -9.20 -18.17
N GLN A 23 -2.03 -9.66 -16.95
CA GLN A 23 -3.28 -9.36 -16.29
C GLN A 23 -3.34 -7.86 -16.13
N ASP A 24 -4.41 -7.27 -16.67
CA ASP A 24 -4.61 -5.84 -16.65
C ASP A 24 -4.61 -5.35 -15.20
N ILE A 25 -3.63 -4.51 -14.89
CA ILE A 25 -3.58 -3.79 -13.62
C ILE A 25 -4.74 -2.81 -13.64
N VAL A 26 -5.65 -2.94 -12.68
CA VAL A 26 -6.76 -2.01 -12.52
C VAL A 26 -6.37 -0.99 -11.47
N ASP A 27 -6.35 0.28 -11.89
CA ASP A 27 -6.07 1.42 -11.03
C ASP A 27 -7.38 2.12 -10.64
N THR A 28 -7.55 2.34 -9.33
CA THR A 28 -8.68 3.08 -8.75
C THR A 28 -8.17 4.00 -7.65
N SER A 29 -9.00 4.86 -7.08
CA SER A 29 -8.65 5.64 -5.90
C SER A 29 -9.64 5.45 -4.75
N VAL A 30 -9.14 5.61 -3.53
CA VAL A 30 -9.93 5.69 -2.29
C VAL A 30 -9.37 6.80 -1.42
N SER A 31 -10.20 7.45 -0.62
CA SER A 31 -9.79 8.56 0.24
C SER A 31 -10.01 8.25 1.72
N PHE A 32 -9.18 8.83 2.58
CA PHE A 32 -9.37 8.92 4.03
C PHE A 32 -9.12 10.36 4.48
N SER A 33 -10.21 11.08 4.80
CA SER A 33 -10.22 12.46 5.32
C SER A 33 -9.31 13.38 4.52
N SER A 34 -9.62 13.48 3.21
CA SER A 34 -8.87 14.19 2.16
C SER A 34 -7.48 13.64 1.78
N ILE A 35 -7.10 12.46 2.27
CA ILE A 35 -5.88 11.79 1.86
C ILE A 35 -6.23 10.73 0.82
N ASP A 36 -5.77 10.93 -0.41
CA ASP A 36 -6.03 10.01 -1.51
C ASP A 36 -5.00 8.88 -1.56
N PHE A 37 -5.48 7.68 -1.87
CA PHE A 37 -4.67 6.49 -2.12
C PHE A 37 -4.98 5.96 -3.52
N GLU A 38 -3.94 5.77 -4.32
CA GLU A 38 -3.99 4.95 -5.54
C GLU A 38 -4.12 3.48 -5.13
N VAL A 39 -5.12 2.80 -5.70
CA VAL A 39 -5.37 1.37 -5.49
C VAL A 39 -4.94 0.63 -6.73
N VAL A 40 -3.84 -0.11 -6.61
CA VAL A 40 -3.25 -0.91 -7.69
C VAL A 40 -3.56 -2.38 -7.43
N LYS A 41 -4.26 -3.04 -8.35
CA LYS A 41 -4.67 -4.45 -8.20
C LYS A 41 -4.07 -5.34 -9.29
N ASN A 42 -3.44 -6.43 -8.87
CA ASN A 42 -3.07 -7.53 -9.76
C ASN A 42 -3.76 -8.83 -9.31
N GLY A 43 -4.63 -9.37 -10.18
CA GLY A 43 -5.33 -10.64 -9.96
C GLY A 43 -6.21 -10.67 -8.71
N LYS A 44 -6.58 -11.89 -8.29
CA LYS A 44 -7.34 -12.14 -7.05
C LYS A 44 -6.38 -12.63 -5.96
N SER A 45 -6.39 -11.97 -4.80
CA SER A 45 -5.52 -12.28 -3.66
C SER A 45 -6.08 -11.65 -2.38
N ASN A 46 -5.85 -12.30 -1.24
CA ASN A 46 -6.18 -11.75 0.09
C ASN A 46 -4.95 -11.08 0.74
N LYS A 47 -3.97 -10.69 -0.07
CA LYS A 47 -2.78 -9.95 0.36
C LYS A 47 -2.96 -8.49 -0.01
N HIS A 48 -3.09 -7.64 1.00
CA HIS A 48 -3.12 -6.20 0.82
C HIS A 48 -1.79 -5.60 1.26
N TYR A 49 -1.37 -4.56 0.56
CA TYR A 49 -0.17 -3.78 0.85
C TYR A 49 -0.58 -2.34 1.10
N ILE A 50 0.07 -1.65 2.02
CA ILE A 50 -0.13 -0.21 2.22
C ILE A 50 1.19 0.52 2.29
N TRP A 51 1.26 1.65 1.60
CA TRP A 51 2.35 2.61 1.62
C TRP A 51 1.82 3.99 2.00
N ILE A 52 2.24 4.48 3.16
CA ILE A 52 1.59 5.61 3.86
C ILE A 52 2.43 6.90 3.80
N HIS A 53 3.75 6.80 3.61
CA HIS A 53 4.64 7.97 3.59
C HIS A 53 5.18 8.21 2.18
N GLY A 54 4.78 9.33 1.57
CA GLY A 54 5.06 9.65 0.17
C GLY A 54 6.54 9.78 -0.19
N ASP A 55 7.37 10.09 0.79
CA ASP A 55 8.82 10.21 0.66
C ASP A 55 9.56 8.86 0.70
N GLU A 56 8.91 7.77 1.10
CA GLU A 56 9.51 6.44 1.19
C GLU A 56 9.52 5.69 -0.17
N LYS A 57 10.14 6.28 -1.20
CA LYS A 57 10.05 5.81 -2.59
C LYS A 57 10.48 4.36 -2.82
N THR A 58 11.53 3.88 -2.14
CA THR A 58 11.96 2.47 -2.27
C THR A 58 10.91 1.47 -1.81
N ALA A 59 10.06 1.81 -0.83
CA ALA A 59 8.98 0.95 -0.37
C ALA A 59 7.90 0.85 -1.45
N ASN A 60 7.55 1.98 -2.06
CA ASN A 60 6.62 2.02 -3.19
C ASN A 60 7.16 1.20 -4.39
N MET A 61 8.43 1.38 -4.76
CA MET A 61 9.06 0.60 -5.82
C MET A 61 9.04 -0.91 -5.52
N ALA A 62 9.30 -1.30 -4.28
CA ALA A 62 9.25 -2.70 -3.87
C ALA A 62 7.83 -3.28 -3.97
N ILE A 63 6.81 -2.53 -3.55
CA ILE A 63 5.41 -2.94 -3.72
C ILE A 63 5.04 -3.09 -5.19
N LYS A 64 5.33 -2.08 -6.03
CA LYS A 64 5.01 -2.11 -7.47
C LYS A 64 5.71 -3.27 -8.17
N TYR A 65 7.00 -3.49 -7.87
CA TYR A 65 7.74 -4.65 -8.39
C TYR A 65 7.14 -5.99 -7.93
N HIS A 66 6.76 -6.09 -6.65
CA HIS A 66 6.12 -7.29 -6.11
C HIS A 66 4.79 -7.58 -6.81
N LEU A 67 3.94 -6.56 -7.00
CA LEU A 67 2.66 -6.71 -7.68
C LEU A 67 2.82 -7.12 -9.15
N ASN A 68 3.88 -6.74 -9.85
CA ASN A 68 4.13 -7.26 -11.20
C ASN A 68 4.39 -8.78 -11.24
N LEU A 69 4.87 -9.35 -10.13
CA LEU A 69 5.23 -10.77 -10.03
C LEU A 69 4.17 -11.62 -9.32
N TYR A 70 3.36 -11.04 -8.44
CA TYR A 70 2.46 -11.78 -7.57
C TYR A 70 1.12 -11.06 -7.39
N ASN A 71 0.04 -11.83 -7.24
CA ASN A 71 -1.28 -11.26 -7.03
C ASN A 71 -1.38 -10.53 -5.69
N GLY A 72 -2.06 -9.38 -5.69
CA GLY A 72 -2.23 -8.54 -4.52
C GLY A 72 -3.00 -7.26 -4.84
N THR A 73 -3.27 -6.48 -3.80
CA THR A 73 -3.85 -5.13 -3.93
C THR A 73 -3.02 -4.18 -3.07
N ALA A 74 -2.55 -3.07 -3.64
CA ALA A 74 -1.79 -2.07 -2.91
C ALA A 74 -2.57 -0.77 -2.79
N PHE A 75 -2.48 -0.14 -1.63
CA PHE A 75 -2.98 1.19 -1.32
C PHE A 75 -1.78 2.12 -1.16
N LEU A 76 -1.57 2.99 -2.14
CA LEU A 76 -0.39 3.83 -2.27
C LEU A 76 -0.80 5.28 -2.06
N ILE A 77 -0.31 5.93 -1.01
CA ILE A 77 -0.64 7.34 -0.75
C ILE A 77 -0.27 8.21 -1.97
N ASN A 78 -1.19 9.08 -2.37
CA ASN A 78 -0.95 10.06 -3.43
C ASN A 78 -0.26 11.29 -2.84
N SER A 79 1.01 11.12 -2.47
CA SER A 79 1.85 12.18 -1.92
C SER A 79 3.32 11.92 -2.28
N GLU A 80 4.07 13.00 -2.46
CA GLU A 80 5.54 12.97 -2.58
C GLU A 80 6.24 13.22 -1.24
N GLU A 81 5.50 13.70 -0.24
CA GLU A 81 6.00 14.13 1.06
C GLU A 81 5.60 13.16 2.17
N ARG A 82 6.33 13.22 3.30
CA ARG A 82 6.03 12.46 4.52
C ARG A 82 4.68 12.85 5.12
N GLU A 83 4.46 14.15 5.26
CA GLU A 83 3.22 14.72 5.79
C GLU A 83 2.32 15.23 4.68
N VAL A 84 1.02 15.16 4.93
CA VAL A 84 -0.01 15.58 3.98
C VAL A 84 -0.75 16.80 4.50
N VAL A 85 -1.26 17.61 3.57
CA VAL A 85 -2.09 18.76 3.90
C VAL A 85 -3.44 18.26 4.41
N TYR A 86 -3.90 18.86 5.51
CA TYR A 86 -5.22 18.61 6.08
C TYR A 86 -5.75 19.91 6.67
N TYR A 87 -6.89 20.39 6.16
CA TYR A 87 -7.32 21.78 6.36
C TYR A 87 -6.22 22.78 5.98
N ASP A 88 -5.86 23.65 6.92
CA ASP A 88 -4.79 24.64 6.82
C ASP A 88 -3.53 24.23 7.60
N THR A 89 -3.40 22.93 7.90
CA THR A 89 -2.23 22.36 8.59
C THR A 89 -1.68 21.14 7.85
N LYS A 90 -0.67 20.49 8.45
CA LYS A 90 -0.11 19.21 8.02
C LYS A 90 -0.38 18.15 9.06
N ILE A 91 -0.49 16.90 8.61
CA ILE A 91 -0.58 15.72 9.49
C ILE A 91 0.31 14.58 8.98
N ASP A 92 0.77 13.74 9.90
CA ASP A 92 1.45 12.48 9.60
C ASP A 92 0.35 11.41 9.33
N PRO A 93 0.23 10.92 8.09
CA PRO A 93 -0.80 9.96 7.70
C PRO A 93 -0.64 8.60 8.40
N ASN A 94 0.51 8.30 9.02
CA ASN A 94 0.70 7.10 9.84
C ASN A 94 0.26 7.31 11.32
N ARG A 95 -0.36 8.44 11.66
CA ARG A 95 -0.86 8.72 13.02
C ARG A 95 -2.38 8.75 13.11
N ILE A 96 -3.09 8.83 11.98
CA ILE A 96 -4.54 9.03 11.96
C ILE A 96 -5.38 7.77 12.21
N PHE A 97 -4.74 6.59 12.31
CA PHE A 97 -5.43 5.33 12.59
C PHE A 97 -5.90 5.17 14.05
N SER A 98 -5.67 6.17 14.91
CA SER A 98 -6.23 6.23 16.26
C SER A 98 -6.55 7.67 16.65
N ARG A 99 -7.61 7.90 17.42
CA ARG A 99 -7.97 9.26 17.90
C ARG A 99 -6.81 9.95 18.63
N SER A 100 -6.08 9.20 19.46
CA SER A 100 -4.94 9.73 20.20
C SER A 100 -3.77 10.12 19.28
N GLY A 101 -3.52 9.35 18.22
CA GLY A 101 -2.51 9.66 17.21
C GLY A 101 -2.93 10.85 16.34
N SER A 102 -4.19 10.90 15.92
CA SER A 102 -4.81 12.02 15.21
C SER A 102 -4.64 13.32 16.01
N PHE A 103 -4.94 13.30 17.31
CA PHE A 103 -4.77 14.47 18.17
C PHE A 103 -3.32 14.95 18.19
N LYS A 104 -2.37 14.04 18.43
CA LYS A 104 -0.95 14.36 18.47
C LYS A 104 -0.47 14.99 17.17
N THR A 105 -0.91 14.47 16.02
CA THR A 105 -0.46 15.01 14.73
C THR A 105 -1.13 16.34 14.39
N LEU A 106 -2.41 16.55 14.72
CA LEU A 106 -3.10 17.82 14.52
C LEU A 106 -2.46 18.96 15.33
N THR A 107 -2.02 18.67 16.56
CA THR A 107 -1.38 19.66 17.43
C THR A 107 0.11 19.83 17.18
N LYS A 108 0.74 18.95 16.40
CA LYS A 108 2.21 19.00 16.14
C LYS A 108 2.59 20.16 15.21
N PHE A 109 1.81 20.36 14.14
CA PHE A 109 2.14 21.35 13.09
C PHE A 109 1.36 22.66 13.23
N LYS A 110 0.31 22.68 14.07
CA LYS A 110 -0.47 23.87 14.38
C LYS A 110 -0.82 23.88 15.86
N LEU A 111 -0.27 24.85 16.59
CA LEU A 111 -0.47 25.01 18.03
C LEU A 111 -1.79 25.70 18.36
N GLU A 112 -2.15 26.71 17.56
CA GLU A 112 -3.36 27.51 17.78
C GLU A 112 -4.49 27.05 16.86
N TRP A 113 -5.58 26.59 17.47
CA TRP A 113 -6.79 26.20 16.77
C TRP A 113 -7.96 27.04 17.28
N ALA A 114 -8.85 27.44 16.37
CA ALA A 114 -10.10 28.04 16.79
C ALA A 114 -10.89 27.04 17.67
N PRO A 115 -11.62 27.53 18.70
CA PRO A 115 -12.35 26.66 19.62
C PRO A 115 -13.24 25.66 18.88
N GLY A 116 -13.15 24.38 19.27
CA GLY A 116 -13.97 23.30 18.71
C GLY A 116 -13.47 22.69 17.40
N ILE A 117 -12.54 23.32 16.66
CA ILE A 117 -12.07 22.79 15.37
C ILE A 117 -11.30 21.48 15.53
N VAL A 118 -10.43 21.37 16.55
CA VAL A 118 -9.70 20.10 16.81
C VAL A 118 -10.66 18.95 17.07
N LYS A 119 -11.72 19.19 17.86
CA LYS A 119 -12.73 18.15 18.13
C LYS A 119 -13.43 17.74 16.84
N LYS A 120 -13.85 18.71 16.01
CA LYS A 120 -14.48 18.45 14.71
C LYS A 120 -13.58 17.61 13.80
N ALA A 121 -12.32 18.00 13.64
CA ALA A 121 -11.33 17.27 12.86
C ALA A 121 -11.12 15.83 13.37
N LEU A 122 -11.05 15.63 14.69
CA LEU A 122 -10.96 14.29 15.28
C LEU A 122 -12.20 13.45 15.01
N ASP A 123 -13.39 14.05 15.09
CA ASP A 123 -14.65 13.34 14.87
C ASP A 123 -14.79 12.94 13.38
N GLU A 124 -14.34 13.78 12.44
CA GLU A 124 -14.28 13.46 11.01
C GLU A 124 -13.29 12.31 10.71
N LEU A 125 -12.07 12.40 11.24
CA LEU A 125 -11.07 11.33 11.11
C LEU A 125 -11.58 10.02 11.72
N ASP A 126 -12.29 10.08 12.85
CA ASP A 126 -12.86 8.89 13.48
C ASP A 126 -13.97 8.26 12.65
N GLN A 127 -14.84 9.07 12.03
CA GLN A 127 -15.93 8.61 11.18
C GLN A 127 -15.42 7.93 9.90
N GLU A 128 -14.48 8.55 9.20
CA GLU A 128 -13.98 8.03 7.91
C GLU A 128 -13.05 6.81 8.08
N ARG A 129 -12.36 6.72 9.21
CA ARG A 129 -11.42 5.62 9.49
C ARG A 129 -12.08 4.24 9.39
N GLY A 130 -13.31 4.09 9.89
CA GLY A 130 -14.02 2.80 9.80
C GLY A 130 -14.19 2.37 8.34
N GLN A 131 -14.70 3.28 7.51
CA GLN A 131 -14.95 3.04 6.09
C GLN A 131 -13.66 2.71 5.33
N PHE A 132 -12.57 3.45 5.61
CA PHE A 132 -11.28 3.18 4.99
C PHE A 132 -10.71 1.82 5.42
N LEU A 133 -10.83 1.48 6.72
CA LEU A 133 -10.35 0.18 7.23
C LEU A 133 -11.14 -1.00 6.64
N ASP A 134 -12.43 -0.85 6.41
CA ASP A 134 -13.26 -1.88 5.76
C ASP A 134 -12.83 -2.16 4.32
N ILE A 135 -12.29 -1.15 3.61
CA ILE A 135 -11.74 -1.30 2.26
C ILE A 135 -10.30 -1.83 2.31
N LEU A 136 -9.52 -1.35 3.29
CA LEU A 136 -8.09 -1.67 3.43
C LEU A 136 -7.84 -3.09 3.92
N PHE A 137 -8.64 -3.61 4.85
CA PHE A 137 -8.44 -4.95 5.38
C PHE A 137 -8.93 -6.00 4.36
N PRO A 138 -8.13 -7.02 4.06
CA PRO A 138 -8.60 -8.13 3.24
C PRO A 138 -9.64 -8.96 3.99
N ASP A 139 -10.43 -9.75 3.25
CA ASP A 139 -11.38 -10.71 3.81
C ASP A 139 -10.74 -11.66 4.85
N SER A 140 -11.57 -12.32 5.65
CA SER A 140 -11.13 -13.22 6.73
C SER A 140 -10.04 -14.19 6.30
N GLY A 141 -8.89 -14.14 6.98
CA GLY A 141 -7.71 -14.97 6.70
C GLY A 141 -6.67 -14.32 5.76
N GLY A 142 -6.93 -13.11 5.27
CA GLY A 142 -5.97 -12.30 4.54
C GLY A 142 -4.91 -11.63 5.43
N VAL A 143 -3.93 -11.02 4.79
CA VAL A 143 -2.84 -10.29 5.47
C VAL A 143 -2.73 -8.88 4.88
N LEU A 144 -2.70 -7.88 5.76
CA LEU A 144 -2.31 -6.52 5.43
C LEU A 144 -0.83 -6.32 5.78
N ILE A 145 -0.03 -5.86 4.82
CA ILE A 145 1.40 -5.64 4.96
C ILE A 145 1.70 -4.16 4.74
N ALA A 146 2.09 -3.46 5.80
CA ALA A 146 2.59 -2.10 5.69
C ALA A 146 4.07 -2.13 5.32
N VAL A 147 4.43 -1.50 4.19
CA VAL A 147 5.81 -1.48 3.70
C VAL A 147 6.36 -0.07 3.83
N HIS A 148 7.50 0.03 4.51
CA HIS A 148 8.14 1.29 4.85
C HIS A 148 9.65 1.20 4.63
N ASN A 149 10.28 2.35 4.42
CA ASN A 149 11.73 2.46 4.36
C ASN A 149 12.29 2.96 5.68
N ASN A 150 13.44 2.41 6.11
CA ASN A 150 14.25 3.08 7.11
C ASN A 150 15.01 4.25 6.46
N PHE A 151 14.33 5.37 6.21
CA PHE A 151 15.02 6.58 5.77
C PHE A 151 15.58 7.38 6.96
N ARG A 152 14.98 7.22 8.15
CA ARG A 152 15.47 7.72 9.45
C ARG A 152 15.00 6.76 10.53
N GLY A 153 15.91 5.92 11.04
CA GLY A 153 15.63 5.06 12.21
C GLY A 153 15.26 5.87 13.44
#